data_AF-A0A8H4RJD1-F1
#
_entry.id   AF-A0A8H4RJD1-F1
#
_cell.length_a   1.000
_cell.length_b   1.000
_cell.length_c   1.000
_cell.angle_alpha   90.00
_cell.angle_beta   90.00
_cell.angle_gamma   90.00
#
_symmetry.space_group_name_H-M   'P 1'
#
loop_
_entity.id
_entity.type
_entity.pdbx_description
1 polymer ?
#
loop_
_entity_poly.entity_id
_entity_poly.type
_entity_poly.pdbx_seq_one_letter_code
_entity_poly.pdbx_strand_id
1 'polypeptide(L)'
;MAANNATTTATTAQGKPSRGYHKLASLMSVDSETAIFRRFTKLNMLVLMSLQAELMDLEDAFEQTCFEDDQSGDDTRQKFSVDFKALRNAKAGNDIQWQALMDIKSKMKEYNKTLLEIASVQGLSKPNDRQLRFLRDWLVDPKMGKSEIRGRQGRTWNAKDLVVLKGSDGERAPFSAWVSGSVLRFFDRIWGFKHKSWSQQVDAEAGIVFYEETKLTKYSKAVVTIIASLIPIVCIVVLYVLKSNGWRLGTMAFFTAAFAAILVIFTSAKEVEIFAGTAAFAAVEVVFIGSALTNSTGSG
;
A
#
# COMPACT_ATOMS: atom_id res chain seq x y z
N MET A 1 -33.06 20.46 42.86
CA MET A 1 -32.19 19.56 42.07
C MET A 1 -33.05 18.66 41.20
N ALA A 2 -33.19 18.98 39.92
CA ALA A 2 -33.62 18.05 38.89
C ALA A 2 -33.13 18.62 37.55
N ALA A 3 -32.27 17.87 36.88
CA ALA A 3 -31.44 18.31 35.77
C ALA A 3 -32.24 18.43 34.47
N ASN A 4 -32.03 19.54 33.77
CA ASN A 4 -32.42 19.75 32.37
C ASN A 4 -31.51 18.90 31.47
N ASN A 5 -32.05 17.87 30.83
CA ASN A 5 -31.40 17.22 29.69
C ASN A 5 -32.01 17.77 28.41
N ALA A 6 -31.37 18.80 27.88
CA ALA A 6 -31.63 19.33 26.55
C ALA A 6 -31.19 18.30 25.51
N THR A 7 -32.16 17.64 24.88
CA THR A 7 -31.95 16.87 23.66
C THR A 7 -31.67 17.86 22.53
N THR A 8 -30.41 18.12 22.25
CA THR A 8 -29.97 18.91 21.09
C THR A 8 -30.31 18.14 19.82
N THR A 9 -31.47 18.42 19.24
CA THR A 9 -31.82 18.03 17.88
C THR A 9 -30.91 18.81 16.93
N ALA A 10 -29.87 18.14 16.44
CA ALA A 10 -29.07 18.61 15.31
C ALA A 10 -29.98 18.70 14.08
N THR A 11 -30.55 19.88 13.88
CA THR A 11 -31.37 20.23 12.73
C THR A 11 -30.44 20.29 11.52
N THR A 12 -30.48 19.25 10.68
CA THR A 12 -29.76 19.18 9.41
C THR A 12 -30.22 20.33 8.53
N ALA A 13 -29.33 21.30 8.27
CA ALA A 13 -29.56 22.33 7.28
C ALA A 13 -29.77 21.65 5.92
N GLN A 14 -30.97 21.78 5.34
CA GLN A 14 -31.29 21.29 4.01
C GLN A 14 -30.51 22.09 2.96
N GLY A 15 -29.29 21.62 2.66
CA GLY A 15 -28.48 22.09 1.55
C GLY A 15 -28.96 21.49 0.22
N LYS A 16 -28.85 22.29 -0.86
CA LYS A 16 -29.04 21.83 -2.24
C LYS A 16 -28.25 20.53 -2.48
N PRO A 17 -28.83 19.50 -3.14
CA PRO A 17 -28.15 18.23 -3.35
C PRO A 17 -26.81 18.45 -4.06
N SER A 18 -25.74 17.86 -3.51
CA SER A 18 -24.39 17.97 -4.05
C SER A 18 -24.34 17.44 -5.48
N ARG A 19 -23.55 18.11 -6.34
CA ARG A 19 -23.44 17.82 -7.78
C ARG A 19 -21.98 17.77 -8.23
N GLY A 20 -21.72 17.05 -9.32
CA GLY A 20 -20.42 16.91 -9.96
C GLY A 20 -19.31 16.56 -8.96
N TYR A 21 -18.28 17.41 -8.91
CA TYR A 21 -17.15 17.23 -8.00
C TYR A 21 -17.52 17.22 -6.52
N HIS A 22 -18.56 17.95 -6.09
CA HIS A 22 -18.98 17.95 -4.69
C HIS A 22 -19.57 16.60 -4.29
N LYS A 23 -20.37 16.00 -5.18
CA LYS A 23 -20.95 14.67 -4.96
C LYS A 23 -19.86 13.59 -4.98
N LEU A 24 -18.92 13.70 -5.91
CA LEU A 24 -17.76 12.80 -5.98
C LEU A 24 -16.85 12.92 -4.74
N ALA A 25 -16.59 14.14 -4.27
CA ALA A 25 -15.81 14.37 -3.05
C ALA A 25 -16.51 13.79 -1.82
N SER A 26 -17.85 13.92 -1.74
CA SER A 26 -18.65 13.28 -0.68
C SER A 26 -18.50 11.75 -0.73
N LEU A 27 -18.62 11.13 -1.91
CA LEU A 27 -18.34 9.69 -2.08
C LEU A 27 -16.94 9.31 -1.60
N MET A 28 -15.90 10.02 -2.08
CA MET A 28 -14.51 9.72 -1.75
C MET A 28 -14.16 9.98 -0.28
N SER A 29 -14.89 10.88 0.40
CA SER A 29 -14.71 11.15 1.83
C SER A 29 -15.27 10.03 2.72
N VAL A 30 -16.36 9.39 2.27
CA VAL A 30 -17.00 8.28 2.97
C VAL A 30 -16.29 6.97 2.65
N ASP A 31 -15.96 6.74 1.38
CA ASP A 31 -15.27 5.55 0.89
C ASP A 31 -13.87 5.88 0.40
N SER A 32 -12.90 5.72 1.31
CA SER A 32 -11.48 5.94 1.02
C SER A 32 -10.91 5.04 -0.09
N GLU A 33 -11.57 3.92 -0.44
CA GLU A 33 -11.15 3.06 -1.54
C GLU A 33 -11.47 3.68 -2.92
N THR A 34 -12.46 4.57 -2.96
CA THR A 34 -12.84 5.32 -4.17
C THR A 34 -12.04 6.62 -4.33
N ALA A 35 -11.24 7.00 -3.32
CA ALA A 35 -10.36 8.15 -3.32
C ALA A 35 -9.14 7.92 -4.25
N ILE A 36 -9.43 7.82 -5.54
CA ILE A 36 -8.49 7.51 -6.62
C ILE A 36 -8.15 8.80 -7.34
N PHE A 37 -6.86 9.09 -7.42
CA PHE A 37 -6.32 10.29 -8.04
C PHE A 37 -5.28 9.94 -9.10
N ARG A 38 -5.02 10.89 -9.99
CA ARG A 38 -3.93 10.76 -10.96
C ARG A 38 -2.61 11.10 -10.30
N ARG A 39 -1.59 10.27 -10.51
CA ARG A 39 -0.25 10.44 -9.94
C ARG A 39 0.55 11.54 -10.65
N PHE A 40 0.26 11.77 -11.93
CA PHE A 40 0.95 12.73 -12.80
C PHE A 40 2.47 12.47 -12.91
N THR A 41 2.88 11.21 -12.98
CA THR A 41 4.29 10.77 -12.98
C THR A 41 5.16 11.56 -13.96
N LYS A 42 4.73 11.70 -15.22
CA LYS A 42 5.50 12.45 -16.24
C LYS A 42 5.69 13.92 -15.86
N LEU A 43 4.67 14.57 -15.30
CA LEU A 43 4.77 15.99 -14.91
C LEU A 43 5.68 16.13 -13.68
N ASN A 44 5.56 15.22 -12.71
CA ASN A 44 6.43 15.20 -11.55
C ASN A 44 7.91 15.01 -11.92
N MET A 45 8.21 14.12 -12.87
CA MET A 45 9.59 13.98 -13.39
C MET A 45 10.06 15.25 -14.10
N LEU A 46 9.19 15.91 -14.86
CA LEU A 46 9.53 17.16 -15.54
C LEU A 46 9.88 18.28 -14.55
N VAL A 47 9.11 18.40 -13.46
CA VAL A 47 9.37 19.37 -12.39
C VAL A 47 10.71 19.07 -11.68
N LEU A 48 11.02 17.80 -11.42
CA LEU A 48 12.32 17.44 -10.82
C LEU A 48 13.48 17.78 -11.75
N MET A 49 13.35 17.47 -13.04
CA MET A 49 14.39 17.79 -14.02
C MET A 49 14.57 19.31 -14.20
N SER A 50 13.49 20.11 -14.13
CA SER A 50 13.63 21.57 -14.20
C SER A 50 14.36 22.13 -12.97
N LEU A 51 14.01 21.64 -11.77
CA LEU A 51 14.71 22.03 -10.54
C LEU A 51 16.18 21.59 -10.53
N GLN A 52 16.47 20.42 -11.09
CA GLN A 52 17.85 19.94 -11.25
C GLN A 52 18.64 20.83 -12.22
N ALA A 53 18.07 21.21 -13.36
CA ALA A 53 18.72 22.12 -14.31
C ALA A 53 19.00 23.49 -13.68
N GLU A 54 18.02 24.07 -12.96
CA GLU A 54 18.21 25.33 -12.23
C GLU A 54 19.33 25.23 -11.18
N LEU A 55 19.46 24.09 -10.50
CA LEU A 55 20.56 23.86 -9.55
C LEU A 55 21.92 23.78 -10.23
N MET A 56 22.01 23.15 -11.40
CA MET A 56 23.25 23.08 -12.18
C MET A 56 23.70 24.47 -12.62
N ASP A 57 22.77 25.29 -13.13
CA ASP A 57 23.08 26.68 -13.52
C ASP A 57 23.57 27.51 -12.32
N LEU A 58 22.98 27.33 -11.14
CA LEU A 58 23.41 28.00 -9.90
C LEU A 58 24.76 27.49 -9.40
N GLU A 59 25.03 26.19 -9.51
CA GLU A 59 26.30 25.57 -9.15
C GLU A 59 27.43 26.13 -10.02
N ASP A 60 27.27 26.13 -11.34
CA ASP A 60 28.22 26.69 -12.31
C ASP A 60 28.50 28.18 -12.01
N ALA A 61 27.45 28.97 -11.78
CA ALA A 61 27.60 30.40 -11.46
C ALA A 61 28.33 30.63 -10.12
N PHE A 62 28.07 29.79 -9.12
CA PHE A 62 28.74 29.87 -7.83
C PHE A 62 30.21 29.51 -7.94
N GLU A 63 30.56 28.43 -8.66
CA GLU A 63 31.94 28.02 -8.90
C GLU A 63 32.72 29.12 -9.64
N GLN A 64 32.12 29.72 -10.67
CA GLN A 64 32.71 30.84 -11.39
C GLN A 64 32.98 32.03 -10.46
N THR A 65 32.03 32.36 -9.57
CA THR A 65 32.20 33.46 -8.60
C THR A 65 33.33 33.13 -7.61
N CYS A 66 33.40 31.90 -7.11
CA CYS A 66 34.50 31.47 -6.23
C CYS A 66 35.86 31.66 -6.90
N PHE A 67 35.97 31.25 -8.17
CA PHE A 67 37.20 31.37 -8.95
C PHE A 67 37.61 32.83 -9.16
N GLU A 68 36.66 33.72 -9.45
CA GLU A 68 36.90 35.15 -9.61
C GLU A 68 37.33 35.81 -8.29
N ASP A 69 36.71 35.45 -7.17
CA ASP A 69 37.06 35.98 -5.84
C ASP A 69 38.43 35.47 -5.36
N ASP A 70 38.78 34.22 -5.65
CA ASP A 70 40.10 33.64 -5.35
C ASP A 70 41.23 34.30 -6.16
N GLN A 71 40.95 34.72 -7.40
CA GLN A 71 41.91 35.45 -8.24
C GLN A 71 41.85 36.97 -8.04
N SER A 72 40.89 37.46 -7.25
CA SER A 72 40.77 38.89 -7.00
C SER A 72 41.99 39.41 -6.26
N GLY A 73 42.33 40.69 -6.42
CA GLY A 73 43.36 41.34 -5.60
C GLY A 73 42.88 41.70 -4.18
N ASP A 74 41.70 41.25 -3.76
CA ASP A 74 41.08 41.60 -2.48
C ASP A 74 41.29 40.46 -1.47
N ASP A 75 42.17 40.70 -0.49
CA ASP A 75 42.48 39.79 0.62
C ASP A 75 41.24 39.31 1.40
N THR A 76 40.13 40.05 1.35
CA THR A 76 38.89 39.68 2.04
C THR A 76 38.13 38.61 1.25
N ARG A 77 38.06 38.77 -0.06
CA ARG A 77 37.34 37.87 -0.98
C ARG A 77 38.04 36.54 -1.16
N GLN A 78 39.37 36.55 -1.27
CA GLN A 78 40.18 35.33 -1.30
C GLN A 78 39.97 34.43 -0.06
N LYS A 79 39.56 35.01 1.07
CA LYS A 79 39.30 34.25 2.31
C LYS A 79 37.96 33.53 2.27
N PHE A 80 37.05 33.87 1.36
CA PHE A 80 35.71 33.29 1.33
C PHE A 80 35.72 31.79 1.06
N SER A 81 36.62 31.31 0.18
CA SER A 81 36.75 29.88 -0.17
C SER A 81 37.30 29.01 0.98
N VAL A 82 37.97 29.62 1.96
CA VAL A 82 38.58 28.91 3.10
C VAL A 82 37.88 29.16 4.45
N ASP A 83 37.16 30.27 4.60
CA ASP A 83 36.45 30.63 5.83
C ASP A 83 35.00 31.10 5.57
N PHE A 84 34.05 30.20 5.82
CA PHE A 84 32.62 30.52 5.77
C PHE A 84 32.18 31.59 6.79
N LYS A 85 32.94 31.85 7.85
CA LYS A 85 32.66 32.98 8.76
C LYS A 85 32.96 34.30 8.07
N ALA A 86 34.07 34.41 7.33
CA ALA A 86 34.38 35.57 6.52
C ALA A 86 33.29 35.82 5.45
N LEU A 87 32.90 34.78 4.71
CA LEU A 87 31.84 34.87 3.71
C LEU A 87 30.49 35.27 4.33
N ARG A 88 30.13 34.73 5.50
CA ARG A 88 28.89 35.10 6.21
C ARG A 88 28.90 36.54 6.71
N ASN A 89 30.05 37.04 7.14
CA ASN A 89 30.19 38.41 7.61
C ASN A 89 30.14 39.43 6.44
N ALA A 90 30.51 38.99 5.23
CA ALA A 90 30.35 39.77 4.00
C ALA A 90 28.88 40.01 3.58
N LYS A 91 27.91 39.39 4.28
CA LYS A 91 26.46 39.60 4.09
C LYS A 91 26.05 41.08 4.09
N ALA A 92 26.74 41.94 4.86
CA ALA A 92 26.44 43.37 4.90
C ALA A 92 26.80 44.13 3.61
N GLY A 93 27.72 43.58 2.80
CA GLY A 93 28.17 44.16 1.54
C GLY A 93 27.36 43.75 0.31
N ASN A 94 26.31 42.93 0.48
CA ASN A 94 25.54 42.34 -0.61
C ASN A 94 26.43 41.53 -1.59
N ASP A 95 27.34 40.75 -1.01
CA ASP A 95 28.35 39.99 -1.76
C ASP A 95 27.72 38.93 -2.67
N ILE A 96 28.23 38.84 -3.90
CA ILE A 96 27.69 38.01 -4.97
C ILE A 96 27.83 36.52 -4.62
N GLN A 97 28.97 36.11 -4.06
CA GLN A 97 29.22 34.72 -3.69
C GLN A 97 28.31 34.28 -2.54
N TRP A 98 28.08 35.15 -1.57
CA TRP A 98 27.15 34.86 -0.48
C TRP A 98 25.71 34.73 -0.98
N GLN A 99 25.27 35.60 -1.89
CA GLN A 99 23.92 35.53 -2.46
C GLN A 99 23.74 34.25 -3.29
N ALA A 100 24.70 33.92 -4.17
CA ALA A 100 24.68 32.67 -4.93
C ALA A 100 24.58 31.44 -4.01
N LEU A 101 25.33 31.42 -2.90
CA LEU A 101 25.22 30.35 -1.90
C LEU A 101 23.82 30.28 -1.22
N MET A 102 23.17 31.43 -1.00
CA MET A 102 21.81 31.47 -0.45
C MET A 102 20.78 30.96 -1.46
N ASP A 103 20.95 31.30 -2.74
CA ASP A 103 20.09 30.84 -3.83
C ASP A 103 20.19 29.32 -4.01
N ILE A 104 21.42 28.76 -3.99
CA ILE A 104 21.64 27.31 -3.96
C ILE A 104 20.92 26.69 -2.76
N LYS A 105 21.09 27.23 -1.55
CA LYS A 105 20.43 26.67 -0.35
C LYS A 105 18.91 26.68 -0.46
N SER A 106 18.34 27.75 -1.00
CA SER A 106 16.91 27.89 -1.22
C SER A 106 16.40 26.86 -2.23
N LYS A 107 17.05 26.79 -3.39
CA LYS A 107 16.67 25.88 -4.48
C LYS A 107 16.88 24.41 -4.12
N MET A 108 17.97 24.10 -3.41
CA MET A 108 18.26 22.74 -2.93
C MET A 108 17.20 22.25 -1.95
N LYS A 109 16.66 23.14 -1.10
CA LYS A 109 15.55 22.82 -0.21
C LYS A 109 14.27 22.53 -0.99
N GLU A 110 13.97 23.33 -2.01
CA GLU A 110 12.84 23.12 -2.91
C GLU A 110 12.94 21.76 -3.62
N TYR A 111 14.08 21.49 -4.27
CA TYR A 111 14.37 20.22 -4.94
C TYR A 111 14.21 19.01 -4.01
N ASN A 112 14.87 19.02 -2.85
CA ASN A 112 14.81 17.90 -1.91
C ASN A 112 13.39 17.65 -1.38
N LYS A 113 12.64 18.73 -1.10
CA LYS A 113 11.24 18.62 -0.66
C LYS A 113 10.38 18.00 -1.77
N THR A 114 10.49 18.50 -3.00
CA THR A 114 9.73 17.99 -4.14
C THR A 114 10.08 16.53 -4.45
N LEU A 115 11.36 16.15 -4.33
CA LEU A 115 11.80 14.76 -4.51
C LEU A 115 11.15 13.83 -3.49
N LEU A 116 11.13 14.21 -2.21
CA LEU A 116 10.50 13.43 -1.14
C LEU A 116 8.98 13.34 -1.29
N GLU A 117 8.32 14.44 -1.68
CA GLU A 117 6.88 14.45 -1.96
C GLU A 117 6.53 13.51 -3.11
N ILE A 118 7.29 13.57 -4.21
CA ILE A 118 7.10 12.69 -5.35
C ILE A 118 7.39 11.23 -4.99
N ALA A 119 8.47 10.95 -4.25
CA ALA A 119 8.79 9.60 -3.78
C ALA A 119 7.66 9.02 -2.91
N SER A 120 7.11 9.84 -2.01
CA SER A 120 5.97 9.46 -1.16
C SER A 120 4.73 9.14 -1.99
N VAL A 121 4.44 9.96 -3.01
CA VAL A 121 3.32 9.73 -3.95
C VAL A 121 3.57 8.50 -4.83
N GLN A 122 4.81 8.22 -5.23
CA GLN A 122 5.17 7.02 -5.99
C GLN A 122 4.99 5.73 -5.18
N GLY A 123 5.23 5.81 -3.86
CA GLY A 123 5.01 4.72 -2.92
C GLY A 123 3.53 4.38 -2.69
N LEU A 124 2.60 5.24 -3.12
CA LEU A 124 1.16 4.93 -3.01
C LEU A 124 0.78 3.75 -3.90
N SER A 125 -0.14 2.95 -3.37
CA SER A 125 -0.66 1.75 -4.05
C SER A 125 -1.45 2.12 -5.31
N LYS A 126 -1.40 1.22 -6.30
CA LYS A 126 -2.28 1.30 -7.47
C LYS A 126 -3.70 0.87 -7.07
N PRO A 127 -4.75 1.50 -7.63
CA PRO A 127 -6.12 1.08 -7.36
C PRO A 127 -6.38 -0.32 -7.90
N ASN A 128 -7.21 -1.10 -7.19
CA ASN A 128 -7.68 -2.39 -7.68
C ASN A 128 -8.62 -2.17 -8.88
N ASP A 129 -8.58 -3.07 -9.88
CA ASP A 129 -9.47 -3.01 -11.04
C ASP A 129 -10.95 -3.00 -10.65
N ARG A 130 -11.32 -3.65 -9.54
CA ARG A 130 -12.70 -3.63 -9.03
C ARG A 130 -13.11 -2.24 -8.57
N GLN A 131 -12.28 -1.56 -7.78
CA GLN A 131 -12.52 -0.20 -7.28
C GLN A 131 -12.58 0.78 -8.45
N LEU A 132 -11.67 0.63 -9.41
CA LEU A 132 -11.60 1.49 -10.58
C LEU A 132 -12.83 1.30 -11.51
N ARG A 133 -13.30 0.06 -11.69
CA ARG A 133 -14.56 -0.20 -12.41
C ARG A 133 -15.74 0.43 -11.69
N PHE A 134 -15.87 0.19 -10.39
CA PHE A 134 -16.95 0.78 -9.59
C PHE A 134 -16.99 2.31 -9.72
N LEU A 135 -15.84 2.98 -9.59
CA LEU A 135 -15.78 4.43 -9.72
C LEU A 135 -16.18 4.91 -11.13
N ARG A 136 -15.74 4.21 -12.18
CA ARG A 136 -16.12 4.53 -13.57
C ARG A 136 -17.62 4.35 -13.80
N ASP A 137 -18.19 3.26 -13.30
CA ASP A 137 -19.62 2.97 -13.42
C ASP A 137 -20.44 4.03 -12.68
N TRP A 138 -20.02 4.39 -11.46
CA TRP A 138 -20.64 5.44 -10.64
C TRP A 138 -20.65 6.81 -11.34
N LEU A 139 -19.54 7.19 -11.99
CA LEU A 139 -19.42 8.47 -12.70
C LEU A 139 -20.41 8.59 -13.85
N VAL A 140 -20.71 7.49 -14.54
CA VAL A 140 -21.58 7.46 -15.71
C VAL A 140 -23.06 7.27 -15.34
N ASP A 141 -23.33 6.58 -14.22
CA ASP A 141 -24.69 6.21 -13.80
C ASP A 141 -25.62 7.45 -13.63
N PRO A 142 -26.79 7.49 -14.32
CA PRO A 142 -27.75 8.59 -14.25
C PRO A 142 -28.39 8.87 -12.88
N LYS A 143 -28.39 7.88 -11.97
CA LYS A 143 -28.87 8.03 -10.60
C LYS A 143 -27.75 8.49 -9.66
N MET A 144 -26.50 8.14 -9.98
CA MET A 144 -25.32 8.47 -9.19
C MET A 144 -24.61 9.73 -9.69
N GLY A 145 -23.48 9.58 -10.41
CA GLY A 145 -22.61 10.67 -10.87
C GLY A 145 -23.15 11.49 -12.04
N LYS A 146 -24.21 11.01 -12.71
CA LYS A 146 -24.96 11.74 -13.75
C LYS A 146 -24.14 12.23 -14.93
N SER A 147 -22.92 11.70 -15.13
CA SER A 147 -21.98 12.20 -16.13
C SER A 147 -21.78 13.73 -16.07
N GLU A 148 -21.86 14.31 -14.87
CA GLU A 148 -21.76 15.77 -14.69
C GLU A 148 -20.32 16.27 -14.85
N ILE A 149 -19.32 15.42 -14.59
CA ILE A 149 -17.90 15.72 -14.83
C ILE A 149 -17.57 15.45 -16.31
N ARG A 150 -17.46 16.51 -17.11
CA ARG A 150 -17.31 16.43 -18.57
C ARG A 150 -15.88 16.74 -19.04
N GLY A 151 -15.65 16.56 -20.35
CA GLY A 151 -14.42 16.96 -21.01
C GLY A 151 -13.21 16.09 -20.67
N ARG A 152 -12.01 16.68 -20.68
CA ARG A 152 -10.76 15.97 -20.37
C ARG A 152 -10.74 15.48 -18.92
N GLN A 153 -11.36 16.22 -18.01
CA GLN A 153 -11.36 15.92 -16.59
C GLN A 153 -12.24 14.71 -16.25
N GLY A 154 -13.35 14.51 -16.96
CA GLY A 154 -14.17 13.29 -16.83
C GLY A 154 -13.45 12.01 -17.28
N ARG A 155 -12.41 12.14 -18.13
CA ARG A 155 -11.58 11.00 -18.58
C ARG A 155 -10.39 10.72 -17.69
N THR A 156 -10.23 11.44 -16.57
CA THR A 156 -9.06 11.31 -15.68
C THR A 156 -8.88 9.87 -15.21
N TRP A 157 -9.96 9.19 -14.83
CA TRP A 157 -9.94 7.81 -14.33
C TRP A 157 -9.82 6.74 -15.42
N ASN A 158 -9.64 7.13 -16.69
CA ASN A 158 -9.24 6.22 -17.78
C ASN A 158 -7.72 6.17 -17.97
N ALA A 159 -6.97 7.01 -17.26
CA ALA A 159 -5.51 6.97 -17.28
C ALA A 159 -4.97 5.71 -16.58
N LYS A 160 -3.76 5.29 -16.97
CA LYS A 160 -3.02 4.20 -16.30
C LYS A 160 -2.30 4.66 -15.03
N ASP A 161 -2.06 5.96 -14.91
CA ASP A 161 -1.23 6.59 -13.88
C ASP A 161 -2.08 7.04 -12.69
N LEU A 162 -2.68 6.08 -11.99
CA LEU A 162 -3.60 6.30 -10.88
C LEU A 162 -3.03 5.77 -9.55
N VAL A 163 -3.44 6.41 -8.45
CA VAL A 163 -3.10 6.07 -7.06
C VAL A 163 -4.36 6.10 -6.22
N VAL A 164 -4.40 5.27 -5.18
CA VAL A 164 -5.43 5.31 -4.14
C VAL A 164 -4.81 5.80 -2.83
N LEU A 165 -5.49 6.72 -2.12
CA LEU A 165 -4.98 7.30 -0.88
C LEU A 165 -4.88 6.29 0.26
N LYS A 166 -5.85 5.36 0.31
CA LYS A 166 -5.80 4.21 1.19
C LYS A 166 -5.62 2.98 0.32
N GLY A 167 -4.36 2.56 0.16
CA GLY A 167 -4.07 1.27 -0.43
C GLY A 167 -4.83 0.20 0.35
N SER A 168 -5.51 -0.71 -0.35
CA SER A 168 -5.91 -1.98 0.24
C SER A 168 -4.60 -2.67 0.66
N ASP A 169 -4.19 -2.46 1.91
CA ASP A 169 -2.89 -2.78 2.52
C ASP A 169 -1.93 -3.53 1.59
N GLY A 170 -0.87 -2.83 1.14
CA GLY A 170 0.10 -3.23 0.10
C GLY A 170 0.86 -4.55 0.28
N GLU A 171 0.41 -5.44 1.14
CA GLU A 171 0.85 -6.83 1.29
C GLU A 171 -0.30 -7.85 1.11
N ARG A 172 -1.52 -7.39 0.79
CA ARG A 172 -2.75 -8.23 0.79
C ARG A 172 -3.42 -8.39 -0.58
N ALA A 173 -2.93 -7.72 -1.63
CA ALA A 173 -3.59 -7.72 -2.94
C ALA A 173 -3.66 -9.08 -3.66
N PRO A 174 -2.63 -9.94 -3.66
CA PRO A 174 -2.77 -11.28 -4.25
C PRO A 174 -3.56 -12.23 -3.32
N PHE A 175 -3.37 -12.07 -2.00
CA PHE A 175 -3.98 -12.92 -0.97
C PHE A 175 -5.50 -12.74 -0.87
N SER A 176 -6.01 -11.52 -0.72
CA SER A 176 -7.45 -11.30 -0.50
C SER A 176 -8.27 -11.60 -1.76
N ALA A 177 -7.73 -11.31 -2.95
CA ALA A 177 -8.40 -11.57 -4.22
C ALA A 177 -8.50 -13.09 -4.52
N TRP A 178 -7.45 -13.85 -4.23
CA TRP A 178 -7.47 -15.30 -4.42
C TRP A 178 -8.25 -16.04 -3.33
N VAL A 179 -8.09 -15.66 -2.06
CA VAL A 179 -8.83 -16.27 -0.94
C VAL A 179 -10.32 -15.97 -1.03
N SER A 180 -10.71 -14.73 -1.35
CA SER A 180 -12.14 -14.39 -1.50
C SER A 180 -12.80 -15.07 -2.70
N GLY A 181 -12.05 -15.35 -3.77
CA GLY A 181 -12.59 -15.98 -4.97
C GLY A 181 -12.60 -17.50 -4.92
N SER A 182 -11.49 -18.13 -4.53
CA SER A 182 -11.26 -19.58 -4.68
C SER A 182 -11.63 -20.35 -3.42
N VAL A 183 -11.26 -19.84 -2.24
CA VAL A 183 -11.52 -20.53 -0.96
C VAL A 183 -13.01 -20.44 -0.62
N LEU A 184 -13.67 -19.29 -0.79
CA LEU A 184 -15.12 -19.20 -0.62
C LEU A 184 -15.87 -20.11 -1.59
N ARG A 185 -15.50 -20.16 -2.88
CA ARG A 185 -16.14 -21.08 -3.84
C ARG A 185 -15.94 -22.56 -3.50
N PHE A 186 -14.77 -22.92 -2.99
CA PHE A 186 -14.48 -24.28 -2.54
C PHE A 186 -15.27 -24.63 -1.28
N PHE A 187 -15.36 -23.70 -0.32
CA PHE A 187 -16.10 -23.88 0.92
C PHE A 187 -17.63 -23.87 0.69
N ASP A 188 -18.15 -23.01 -0.17
CA ASP A 188 -19.54 -22.99 -0.60
C ASP A 188 -19.93 -24.29 -1.32
N ARG A 189 -19.00 -24.85 -2.12
CA ARG A 189 -19.19 -26.12 -2.82
C ARG A 189 -19.15 -27.34 -1.89
N ILE A 190 -18.37 -27.29 -0.81
CA ILE A 190 -18.25 -28.40 0.15
C ILE A 190 -19.32 -28.33 1.23
N TRP A 191 -19.64 -27.14 1.73
CA TRP A 191 -20.47 -26.96 2.92
C TRP A 191 -21.88 -26.43 2.62
N GLY A 192 -22.19 -26.09 1.37
CA GLY A 192 -23.57 -25.85 0.91
C GLY A 192 -24.33 -24.72 1.63
N PHE A 193 -23.62 -23.75 2.22
CA PHE A 193 -24.28 -22.61 2.86
C PHE A 193 -24.80 -21.64 1.80
N LYS A 194 -26.09 -21.73 1.48
CA LYS A 194 -26.82 -20.66 0.79
C LYS A 194 -26.72 -19.40 1.65
N HIS A 195 -25.83 -18.49 1.31
CA HIS A 195 -25.71 -17.20 1.99
C HIS A 195 -26.99 -16.38 1.73
N LYS A 196 -27.94 -16.45 2.67
CA LYS A 196 -29.08 -15.54 2.75
C LYS A 196 -28.52 -14.15 3.07
N SER A 197 -28.77 -13.20 2.16
CA SER A 197 -28.56 -11.75 2.29
C SER A 197 -28.45 -11.28 3.74
N TRP A 198 -27.23 -10.95 4.19
CA TRP A 198 -26.97 -10.48 5.55
C TRP A 198 -27.01 -8.94 5.60
N SER A 199 -28.05 -8.46 6.29
CA SER A 199 -28.27 -7.14 6.89
C SER A 199 -27.95 -5.88 6.06
N GLN A 200 -29.04 -5.34 5.55
CA GLN A 200 -29.24 -4.08 4.84
C GLN A 200 -29.21 -2.87 5.79
N GLN A 201 -28.30 -1.92 5.57
CA GLN A 201 -28.50 -0.53 5.98
C GLN A 201 -28.35 0.36 4.74
N VAL A 202 -29.42 1.08 4.44
CA VAL A 202 -29.58 1.92 3.25
C VAL A 202 -29.27 3.34 3.67
N ASP A 203 -28.20 3.92 3.14
CA ASP A 203 -27.97 5.36 3.26
C ASP A 203 -28.55 6.06 2.01
N ALA A 204 -29.55 6.92 2.23
CA ALA A 204 -30.43 7.44 1.18
C ALA A 204 -29.74 8.45 0.24
N GLU A 205 -28.56 8.94 0.59
CA GLU A 205 -27.86 10.00 -0.16
C GLU A 205 -26.82 9.46 -1.17
N ALA A 206 -26.23 8.29 -0.90
CA ALA A 206 -25.17 7.70 -1.73
C ALA A 206 -25.65 6.61 -2.70
N GLY A 207 -26.82 6.01 -2.48
CA GLY A 207 -27.41 5.02 -3.41
C GLY A 207 -26.57 3.75 -3.62
N ILE A 208 -25.61 3.46 -2.74
CA ILE A 208 -24.72 2.30 -2.81
C ILE A 208 -24.91 1.45 -1.55
N VAL A 209 -24.97 0.13 -1.73
CA VAL A 209 -25.01 -0.84 -0.64
C VAL A 209 -23.58 -1.08 -0.15
N PHE A 210 -23.25 -0.55 1.03
CA PHE A 210 -21.94 -0.74 1.64
C PHE A 210 -21.87 -2.12 2.31
N TYR A 211 -20.88 -2.91 1.91
CA TYR A 211 -20.48 -4.11 2.63
C TYR A 211 -19.39 -3.75 3.63
N GLU A 212 -19.57 -4.10 4.91
CA GLU A 212 -18.57 -3.86 5.94
C GLU A 212 -17.39 -4.83 5.76
N GLU A 213 -16.34 -4.39 5.06
CA GLU A 213 -15.19 -5.21 4.65
C GLU A 213 -14.34 -5.75 5.81
N THR A 214 -14.49 -5.18 7.01
CA THR A 214 -13.79 -5.63 8.22
C THR A 214 -14.23 -7.02 8.68
N LYS A 215 -15.45 -7.46 8.35
CA LYS A 215 -15.97 -8.78 8.72
C LYS A 215 -15.54 -9.86 7.73
N LEU A 216 -15.53 -9.53 6.43
CA LEU A 216 -15.12 -10.46 5.36
C LEU A 216 -13.63 -10.82 5.45
N THR A 217 -12.78 -9.83 5.69
CA THR A 217 -11.33 -10.03 5.83
C THR A 217 -10.95 -10.79 7.11
N LYS A 218 -11.73 -10.64 8.19
CA LYS A 218 -11.56 -11.44 9.42
C LYS A 218 -11.97 -12.89 9.20
N TYR A 219 -13.10 -13.12 8.52
CA TYR A 219 -13.57 -14.46 8.21
C TYR A 219 -12.60 -15.23 7.30
N SER A 220 -12.08 -14.58 6.25
CA SER A 220 -11.11 -15.19 5.35
C SER A 220 -9.82 -15.59 6.07
N LYS A 221 -9.33 -14.73 6.98
CA LYS A 221 -8.16 -15.05 7.81
C LYS A 221 -8.43 -16.24 8.73
N ALA A 222 -9.58 -16.28 9.39
CA ALA A 222 -9.95 -17.39 10.27
C ALA A 222 -9.98 -18.73 9.51
N VAL A 223 -10.60 -18.78 8.33
CA VAL A 223 -10.65 -19.99 7.50
C VAL A 223 -9.25 -20.44 7.08
N VAL A 224 -8.40 -19.52 6.64
CA VAL A 224 -7.02 -19.82 6.25
C VAL A 224 -6.21 -20.36 7.43
N THR A 225 -6.32 -19.76 8.61
CA THR A 225 -5.64 -20.23 9.83
C THR A 225 -6.12 -21.62 10.25
N ILE A 226 -7.41 -21.91 10.12
CA ILE A 226 -7.98 -23.24 10.41
C ILE A 226 -7.45 -24.28 9.41
N ILE A 227 -7.42 -23.97 8.12
CA ILE A 227 -6.88 -24.90 7.11
C ILE A 227 -5.39 -25.14 7.35
N ALA A 228 -4.61 -24.07 7.62
CA ALA A 228 -3.18 -24.18 7.88
C ALA A 228 -2.87 -25.01 9.13
N SER A 229 -3.71 -24.97 10.17
CA SER A 229 -3.52 -25.77 11.38
C SER A 229 -3.97 -27.23 11.24
N LEU A 230 -4.89 -27.54 10.32
CA LEU A 230 -5.35 -28.90 10.07
C LEU A 230 -4.38 -29.72 9.20
N ILE A 231 -3.60 -29.07 8.32
CA ILE A 231 -2.67 -29.75 7.41
C ILE A 231 -1.61 -30.59 8.14
N PRO A 232 -0.94 -30.07 9.19
CA PRO A 232 -0.02 -30.88 9.99
C PRO A 232 -0.67 -32.14 10.58
N ILE A 233 -1.93 -32.03 11.02
CA ILE A 233 -2.67 -33.16 11.61
C ILE A 233 -2.98 -34.20 10.54
N VAL A 234 -3.44 -33.77 9.36
CA VAL A 234 -3.70 -34.67 8.23
C VAL A 234 -2.41 -35.36 7.78
N CYS A 235 -1.29 -34.65 7.72
CA CYS A 235 0.01 -35.23 7.38
C CYS A 235 0.37 -36.37 8.33
N ILE A 236 0.28 -36.15 9.65
CA ILE A 236 0.62 -37.17 10.67
C ILE A 236 -0.28 -38.41 10.52
N VAL A 237 -1.59 -38.23 10.31
CA VAL A 237 -2.53 -39.35 10.13
C VAL A 237 -2.21 -40.15 8.88
N VAL A 238 -1.90 -39.49 7.76
CA VAL A 238 -1.53 -40.17 6.51
C VAL A 238 -0.21 -40.93 6.68
N LEU A 239 0.79 -40.34 7.34
CA LEU A 239 2.07 -41.00 7.61
C LEU A 239 1.93 -42.23 8.52
N TYR A 240 0.95 -42.25 9.42
CA TYR A 240 0.64 -43.41 10.26
C TYR A 240 0.12 -44.61 9.45
N VAL A 241 -0.73 -44.36 8.45
CA VAL A 241 -1.37 -45.42 7.65
C VAL A 241 -0.42 -46.02 6.60
N LEU A 242 0.53 -45.22 6.10
CA LEU A 242 1.52 -45.68 5.13
C LEU A 242 2.50 -46.67 5.78
N LYS A 243 2.60 -47.88 5.24
CA LYS A 243 3.54 -48.92 5.73
C LYS A 243 4.87 -48.98 4.96
N SER A 244 4.91 -48.44 3.74
CA SER A 244 6.11 -48.46 2.90
C SER A 244 7.02 -47.26 3.18
N ASN A 245 8.30 -47.53 3.44
CA ASN A 245 9.30 -46.51 3.79
C ASN A 245 9.51 -45.47 2.68
N GLY A 246 9.44 -45.88 1.40
CA GLY A 246 9.57 -44.96 0.26
C GLY A 246 8.38 -44.00 0.13
N TRP A 247 7.16 -44.51 0.32
CA TRP A 247 5.94 -43.68 0.28
C TRP A 247 5.87 -42.70 1.46
N ARG A 248 6.35 -43.09 2.65
CA ARG A 248 6.46 -42.19 3.80
C ARG A 248 7.34 -40.97 3.48
N LEU A 249 8.52 -41.20 2.90
CA LEU A 249 9.46 -40.13 2.57
C LEU A 249 8.91 -39.19 1.49
N GLY A 250 8.27 -39.74 0.45
CA GLY A 250 7.65 -38.93 -0.60
C GLY A 250 6.48 -38.08 -0.09
N THR A 251 5.67 -38.64 0.81
CA THR A 251 4.51 -37.95 1.38
C THR A 251 4.93 -36.83 2.33
N MET A 252 6.00 -37.04 3.12
CA MET A 252 6.64 -35.99 3.92
C MET A 252 7.08 -34.83 3.04
N ALA A 253 7.91 -35.08 2.02
CA ALA A 253 8.39 -34.03 1.13
C ALA A 253 7.24 -33.24 0.49
N PHE A 254 6.15 -33.93 0.12
CA PHE A 254 4.94 -33.28 -0.40
C PHE A 254 4.27 -32.37 0.63
N PHE A 255 4.03 -32.85 1.87
CA PHE A 255 3.36 -32.04 2.90
C PHE A 255 4.24 -30.89 3.41
N THR A 256 5.56 -31.08 3.54
CA THR A 256 6.49 -30.00 3.87
C THR A 256 6.45 -28.91 2.81
N ALA A 257 6.48 -29.29 1.52
CA ALA A 257 6.39 -28.33 0.41
C ALA A 257 5.01 -27.65 0.35
N ALA A 258 3.93 -28.38 0.58
CA ALA A 258 2.58 -27.83 0.62
C ALA A 258 2.42 -26.83 1.79
N PHE A 259 2.96 -27.13 2.97
CA PHE A 259 2.94 -26.22 4.11
C PHE A 259 3.74 -24.94 3.85
N ALA A 260 4.94 -25.07 3.29
CA ALA A 260 5.76 -23.91 2.90
C ALA A 260 5.05 -23.07 1.83
N ALA A 261 4.48 -23.71 0.80
CA ALA A 261 3.69 -23.03 -0.22
C ALA A 261 2.49 -22.30 0.40
N ILE A 262 1.85 -22.88 1.40
CA ILE A 262 0.75 -22.23 2.11
C ILE A 262 1.24 -21.04 2.91
N LEU A 263 2.34 -21.13 3.64
CA LEU A 263 2.89 -19.95 4.33
C LEU A 263 3.24 -18.82 3.35
N VAL A 264 3.89 -19.14 2.23
CA VAL A 264 4.22 -18.14 1.19
C VAL A 264 2.99 -17.52 0.55
N ILE A 265 1.97 -18.34 0.23
CA ILE A 265 0.78 -17.88 -0.50
C ILE A 265 -0.23 -17.20 0.44
N PHE A 266 -0.32 -17.65 1.70
CA PHE A 266 -1.40 -17.28 2.61
C PHE A 266 -0.98 -16.42 3.80
N THR A 267 0.31 -16.20 4.03
CA THR A 267 0.78 -15.38 5.16
C THR A 267 1.72 -14.27 4.69
N SER A 268 1.68 -13.13 5.36
CA SER A 268 2.64 -12.03 5.18
C SER A 268 3.92 -12.27 6.01
N ALA A 269 4.30 -13.54 6.19
CA ALA A 269 5.45 -13.91 7.00
C ALA A 269 6.74 -13.53 6.28
N LYS A 270 7.73 -13.04 7.04
CA LYS A 270 9.07 -12.78 6.48
C LYS A 270 9.70 -14.08 6.02
N GLU A 271 10.62 -14.02 5.06
CA GLU A 271 11.34 -15.22 4.55
C GLU A 271 11.91 -16.06 5.71
N VAL A 272 12.51 -15.40 6.71
CA VAL A 272 13.07 -16.05 7.91
C VAL A 272 12.00 -16.80 8.73
N GLU A 273 10.79 -16.25 8.84
CA GLU A 273 9.68 -16.87 9.56
C GLU A 273 9.13 -18.09 8.81
N ILE A 274 9.11 -18.04 7.47
CA ILE A 274 8.71 -19.15 6.61
C ILE A 274 9.72 -20.30 6.73
N PHE A 275 11.02 -20.00 6.71
CA PHE A 275 12.06 -21.01 6.92
C PHE A 275 11.98 -21.63 8.31
N ALA A 276 11.81 -20.83 9.35
CA ALA A 276 11.68 -21.31 10.73
C ALA A 276 10.44 -22.21 10.90
N GLY A 277 9.29 -21.78 10.39
CA GLY A 277 8.05 -22.56 10.45
C GLY A 277 8.15 -23.88 9.68
N THR A 278 8.73 -23.86 8.48
CA THR A 278 8.91 -25.06 7.65
C THR A 278 9.91 -26.04 8.29
N ALA A 279 11.00 -25.54 8.87
CA ALA A 279 11.97 -26.36 9.57
C ALA A 279 11.37 -27.02 10.83
N ALA A 280 10.58 -26.27 11.60
CA ALA A 280 9.87 -26.80 12.76
C ALA A 280 8.87 -27.91 12.36
N PHE A 281 8.11 -27.69 11.28
CA PHE A 281 7.19 -28.69 10.75
C PHE A 281 7.90 -29.97 10.28
N ALA A 282 8.97 -29.82 9.49
CA ALA A 282 9.78 -30.95 9.02
C ALA A 282 10.40 -31.74 10.20
N ALA A 283 10.87 -31.06 11.24
CA ALA A 283 11.42 -31.72 12.43
C ALA A 283 10.37 -32.62 13.12
N VAL A 284 9.11 -32.17 13.21
CA VAL A 284 8.01 -32.98 13.76
C VAL A 284 7.78 -34.22 12.90
N GLU A 285 7.73 -34.08 11.57
CA GLU A 285 7.54 -35.21 10.65
C GLU A 285 8.64 -36.27 10.78
N VAL A 286 9.91 -35.85 10.91
CA VAL A 286 11.07 -36.75 11.07
C VAL A 286 10.97 -37.57 12.35
N VAL A 287 10.56 -36.96 13.48
CA VAL A 287 10.41 -37.66 14.77
C VAL A 287 9.35 -38.77 14.68
N PHE A 288 8.22 -38.49 14.03
CA PHE A 288 7.15 -39.47 13.84
C PHE A 288 7.58 -40.63 12.94
N ILE A 289 8.31 -40.35 11.85
CA ILE A 289 8.87 -41.40 10.97
C ILE A 289 9.92 -42.23 11.71
N GLY A 290 10.83 -41.58 12.44
CA GLY A 290 11.87 -42.27 13.22
C GLY A 290 11.27 -43.27 14.20
N SER A 291 10.18 -42.89 14.88
CA SER A 291 9.44 -43.75 15.80
C SER A 291 8.67 -44.87 15.09
N ALA A 292 8.17 -44.62 13.88
CA ALA A 292 7.44 -45.61 13.10
C ALA A 292 8.35 -46.64 12.41
N LEU A 293 9.62 -46.28 12.13
CA LEU A 293 10.63 -47.17 11.57
C LEU A 293 11.19 -48.13 12.63
N THR A 294 11.51 -47.64 13.83
CA THR A 294 12.03 -48.47 14.93
C THR A 294 11.06 -49.57 15.37
N ASN A 295 9.75 -49.28 15.39
CA ASN A 295 8.72 -50.28 15.68
C ASN A 295 8.60 -51.38 14.61
N SER A 296 8.96 -51.08 13.35
CA SER A 296 8.90 -52.07 12.26
C SER A 296 10.08 -53.05 12.29
N THR A 297 11.24 -52.65 12.81
CA THR A 297 12.43 -53.52 12.94
C THR A 297 12.43 -54.39 14.21
N GLY A 298 11.56 -54.13 15.18
CA GLY A 298 11.44 -54.93 16.41
C GLY A 298 10.41 -56.06 16.37
N SER A 299 9.80 -56.35 15.21
CA SER A 299 8.79 -57.41 15.03
C SER A 299 9.20 -58.51 14.05
N GLY A 300 10.52 -58.63 13.79
CA GLY A 300 11.13 -59.74 13.03
C GLY A 300 11.61 -60.85 13.95
#